data_AF-A0A958MB81-F1
#
_entry.id   AF-A0A958MB81-F1
#
_cell.length_a   1.000
_cell.length_b   1.000
_cell.length_c   1.000
_cell.angle_alpha   90.00
_cell.angle_beta   90.00
_cell.angle_gamma   90.00
#
_symmetry.space_group_name_H-M   'P 1'
#
loop_
_entity.id
_entity.type
_entity.pdbx_description
1 polymer ?
#
loop_
_entity_poly.entity_id
_entity_poly.type
_entity_poly.pdbx_seq_one_letter_code
_entity_poly.pdbx_strand_id
1 'polypeptide(L)'
;MKLTILGCYSATPRRLTNPTSQVLELKNHIFLIDCGEGTQMQLRKQKIKFSRIKHIFISHLHGDHFFGLPGLVSTFRLLGREAELHIYGPRGIKEAITLLL
;
A
#
# COMPACT_ATOMS: atom_id res chain seq x y z
N MET A 1 3.25 -9.41 17.58
CA MET A 1 2.44 -8.91 16.46
C MET A 1 2.22 -7.42 16.69
N LYS A 2 2.35 -6.58 15.66
CA LYS A 2 2.16 -5.13 15.77
C LYS A 2 1.44 -4.60 14.53
N LEU A 3 0.40 -3.78 14.74
CA LEU A 3 -0.31 -3.08 13.67
C LEU A 3 0.02 -1.59 13.74
N THR A 4 0.43 -1.01 12.62
CA THR A 4 0.65 0.43 12.46
C THR A 4 -0.36 0.98 11.48
N ILE A 5 -1.19 1.92 11.94
CA ILE A 5 -2.18 2.60 11.11
C ILE A 5 -1.48 3.75 10.37
N LEU A 6 -1.47 3.68 9.04
CA LEU A 6 -0.93 4.74 8.17
C LEU A 6 -2.05 5.69 7.72
N GLY A 7 -3.24 5.15 7.53
CA GLY A 7 -4.48 5.89 7.32
C GLY A 7 -5.72 5.06 7.66
N CYS A 8 -6.80 5.76 8.01
CA CYS A 8 -8.05 5.18 8.51
C CYS A 8 -9.29 5.98 8.09
N TYR A 9 -9.16 6.91 7.14
CA TYR A 9 -10.26 7.72 6.65
C TYR A 9 -10.77 7.18 5.31
N SER A 10 -12.02 7.50 4.99
CA SER A 10 -12.73 6.99 3.81
C SER A 10 -12.78 8.00 2.67
N ALA A 11 -12.91 7.46 1.46
CA ALA A 11 -13.30 8.09 0.20
C ALA A 11 -12.33 9.14 -0.37
N THR A 12 -11.94 10.16 0.38
CA THR A 12 -11.10 11.26 -0.14
C THR A 12 -9.99 11.64 0.82
N PRO A 13 -8.74 11.82 0.32
CA PRO A 13 -7.67 12.38 1.13
C PRO A 13 -8.00 13.83 1.52
N ARG A 14 -7.74 14.20 2.77
CA ARG A 14 -7.81 15.60 3.22
C ARG A 14 -6.49 15.99 3.85
N ARG A 15 -6.29 17.29 4.09
CA ARG A 15 -5.02 17.85 4.55
C ARG A 15 -4.40 17.15 5.77
N LEU A 16 -5.23 16.59 6.66
CA LEU A 16 -4.81 15.91 7.89
C LEU A 16 -5.27 14.44 7.97
N THR A 17 -5.88 13.92 6.90
CA THR A 17 -6.51 12.60 6.90
C THR A 17 -6.08 11.81 5.69
N ASN A 18 -5.59 10.59 5.92
CA ASN A 18 -5.13 9.72 4.84
C ASN A 18 -6.14 8.59 4.62
N PRO A 19 -6.39 8.22 3.35
CA PRO A 19 -7.11 7.01 3.00
C PRO A 19 -6.53 5.77 3.67
N THR A 20 -7.33 4.70 3.73
CA THR A 20 -6.97 3.46 4.40
C THR A 20 -5.61 2.90 3.95
N SER A 21 -4.78 2.57 4.94
CA SER A 21 -3.56 1.78 4.77
C SER A 21 -3.04 1.38 6.14
N GLN A 22 -2.64 0.13 6.30
CA GLN A 22 -2.09 -0.39 7.56
C GLN A 22 -0.91 -1.31 7.30
N VAL A 23 0.07 -1.28 8.21
CA VAL A 23 1.20 -2.22 8.19
C VAL A 23 1.07 -3.18 9.35
N LEU A 24 1.01 -4.48 9.05
CA LEU A 24 1.04 -5.55 10.02
C LEU A 24 2.44 -6.18 10.06
N GLU A 25 3.06 -6.18 11.24
CA GLU A 25 4.30 -6.86 11.52
C GLU A 25 4.04 -8.15 12.32
N LEU A 26 4.39 -9.30 11.73
CA LEU A 26 4.19 -10.62 12.33
C LEU A 26 5.37 -11.54 11.99
N LYS A 27 6.05 -12.09 13.01
CA LYS A 27 7.14 -13.07 12.87
C LYS A 27 8.16 -12.68 11.79
N ASN A 28 8.65 -11.43 11.83
CA ASN A 28 9.58 -10.81 10.87
C ASN A 28 9.03 -10.51 9.47
N HIS A 29 7.78 -10.83 9.19
CA HIS A 29 7.10 -10.43 7.95
C HIS A 29 6.40 -9.08 8.12
N ILE A 30 6.41 -8.30 7.04
CA ILE A 30 5.64 -7.06 6.90
C ILE A 30 4.60 -7.27 5.81
N PHE A 31 3.35 -7.01 6.17
CA PHE A 31 2.21 -7.03 5.28
C PHE A 31 1.63 -5.62 5.22
N LEU A 32 1.38 -5.13 4.00
CA LEU A 32 0.61 -3.91 3.79
C LEU A 32 -0.83 -4.31 3.52
N ILE A 33 -1.77 -3.75 4.27
CA ILE A 33 -3.21 -3.97 4.14
C ILE A 33 -3.81 -2.66 3.64
N ASP A 34 -4.46 -2.73 2.48
CA ASP A 34 -4.85 -1.62 1.63
C ASP A 34 -3.69 -0.65 1.28
N CYS A 35 -3.89 0.13 0.23
CA CYS A 35 -2.91 1.08 -0.26
C CYS A 35 -3.61 2.28 -0.89
N GLY A 36 -4.33 3.04 -0.07
CA GLY A 36 -4.95 4.30 -0.47
C GLY A 36 -3.93 5.36 -0.89
N GLU A 37 -4.42 6.43 -1.51
CA GLU A 37 -3.57 7.51 -2.01
C GLU A 37 -2.66 8.08 -0.91
N GLY A 38 -1.39 8.34 -1.25
CA GLY A 38 -0.42 8.88 -0.30
C GLY A 38 0.23 7.87 0.65
N THR A 39 -0.12 6.57 0.58
CA THR A 39 0.48 5.51 1.43
C THR A 39 2.02 5.54 1.44
N GLN A 40 2.66 5.78 0.30
CA GLN A 40 4.12 5.89 0.21
C GLN A 40 4.71 7.00 1.09
N MET A 41 3.99 8.10 1.30
CA MET A 41 4.42 9.19 2.17
C MET A 41 4.26 8.80 3.63
N GLN A 42 3.20 8.09 3.99
CA GLN A 42 2.98 7.61 5.36
C GLN A 42 4.02 6.57 5.77
N LEU A 43 4.39 5.67 4.86
CA LEU A 43 5.49 4.72 5.06
C LEU A 43 6.82 5.42 5.35
N ARG A 44 7.14 6.50 4.61
CA ARG A 44 8.33 7.33 4.87
C ARG A 44 8.27 8.00 6.24
N LYS A 45 7.13 8.60 6.59
CA LYS A 45 6.93 9.26 7.91
C LYS A 45 7.13 8.28 9.06
N GLN A 46 6.63 7.04 8.92
CA GLN A 46 6.79 5.97 9.91
C GLN A 46 8.15 5.25 9.83
N LYS A 47 9.06 5.68 8.94
CA LYS A 47 10.39 5.08 8.73
C LYS A 47 10.32 3.58 8.38
N ILE A 48 9.23 3.14 7.74
CA ILE A 48 9.05 1.77 7.29
C ILE A 48 9.75 1.61 5.95
N LYS A 49 10.76 0.73 5.90
CA LYS A 49 11.53 0.49 4.67
C LYS A 49 10.66 -0.24 3.64
N PHE A 50 10.53 0.37 2.47
CA PHE A 50 9.85 -0.20 1.30
C PHE A 50 10.31 -1.62 0.93
N SER A 51 11.61 -1.90 1.03
CA SER A 51 12.18 -3.22 0.73
C SER A 51 11.68 -4.35 1.62
N ARG A 52 11.12 -4.05 2.80
CA ARG A 52 10.54 -5.05 3.71
C ARG A 52 9.11 -5.45 3.33
N ILE A 53 8.41 -4.64 2.55
CA ILE A 53 7.02 -4.90 2.13
C ILE A 53 7.07 -5.88 0.96
N LYS A 54 6.68 -7.14 1.18
CA LYS A 54 6.65 -8.18 0.12
C LYS A 54 5.25 -8.59 -0.28
N HIS A 55 4.28 -8.35 0.61
CA HIS A 55 2.90 -8.77 0.44
C HIS A 55 2.00 -7.56 0.68
N ILE A 56 1.12 -7.30 -0.28
CA ILE A 56 0.10 -6.25 -0.23
C ILE A 56 -1.26 -6.91 -0.38
N PHE A 57 -2.16 -6.69 0.56
CA PHE A 57 -3.54 -7.16 0.49
C PHE A 57 -4.47 -5.99 0.23
N ILE A 58 -5.28 -6.08 -0.81
CA ILE A 58 -6.31 -5.08 -1.16
C ILE A 58 -7.67 -5.69 -0.84
N SER A 59 -8.42 -5.04 0.04
CA SER A 59 -9.70 -5.55 0.51
C SER A 59 -10.79 -5.52 -0.56
N HIS A 60 -10.91 -4.43 -1.32
CA HIS A 60 -11.90 -4.24 -2.38
C HIS A 60 -11.49 -3.15 -3.39
N LEU A 61 -12.27 -2.96 -4.47
CA LEU A 61 -11.95 -2.06 -5.59
C LEU A 61 -12.53 -0.65 -5.46
N HIS A 62 -12.49 -0.05 -4.27
CA HIS A 62 -12.70 1.40 -4.12
C HIS A 62 -11.37 2.13 -4.15
N GLY A 63 -11.34 3.31 -4.79
CA GLY A 63 -10.09 4.03 -5.04
C GLY A 63 -9.30 4.38 -3.79
N ASP A 64 -9.99 4.69 -2.68
CA ASP A 64 -9.37 4.96 -1.39
C ASP A 64 -8.66 3.74 -0.77
N HIS A 65 -8.83 2.54 -1.32
CA HIS A 65 -8.14 1.32 -0.91
C HIS A 65 -6.97 0.92 -1.83
N PHE A 66 -6.85 1.44 -3.06
CA PHE A 66 -5.79 1.01 -3.99
C PHE A 66 -5.16 2.08 -4.89
N PHE A 67 -5.66 3.33 -4.92
CA PHE A 67 -5.08 4.36 -5.79
C PHE A 67 -3.64 4.77 -5.43
N GLY A 68 -3.17 4.46 -4.22
CA GLY A 68 -1.76 4.64 -3.86
C GLY A 68 -0.84 3.53 -4.41
N LEU A 69 -1.40 2.41 -4.85
CA LEU A 69 -0.64 1.22 -5.26
C LEU A 69 0.21 1.46 -6.51
N PRO A 70 -0.28 2.08 -7.61
CA PRO A 70 0.55 2.39 -8.77
C PRO A 70 1.78 3.26 -8.41
N GLY A 71 1.57 4.31 -7.62
CA GLY A 71 2.66 5.18 -7.15
C GLY A 71 3.68 4.46 -6.28
N LEU A 72 3.22 3.57 -5.40
CA LEU A 72 4.10 2.74 -4.57
C LEU A 72 4.94 1.77 -5.41
N VAL A 73 4.34 1.13 -6.41
CA VAL A 73 5.05 0.22 -7.35
C VAL A 73 6.08 1.00 -8.16
N SER A 74 5.73 2.18 -8.69
CA SER A 74 6.67 3.06 -9.39
C SER A 74 7.84 3.47 -8.49
N THR A 75 7.58 3.75 -7.21
CA THR A 75 8.65 4.01 -6.23
C THR A 75 9.55 2.78 -6.01
N PHE A 76 8.99 1.57 -5.95
CA PHE A 76 9.80 0.35 -5.83
C PHE A 76 10.70 0.14 -7.06
N ARG A 77 10.19 0.38 -8.27
CA ARG A 77 10.98 0.31 -9.51
C ARG A 77 12.11 1.33 -9.50
N LEU A 78 11.83 2.57 -9.13
CA LEU A 78 12.83 3.65 -9.04
C LEU A 78 13.97 3.30 -8.06
N LEU A 79 13.65 2.61 -6.97
CA LEU A 79 14.61 2.21 -5.95
C LEU A 79 15.35 0.91 -6.28
N GLY A 80 15.23 0.39 -7.51
CA GLY A 80 15.94 -0.81 -7.95
C GLY A 80 15.54 -2.06 -7.19
N ARG A 81 14.28 -2.18 -6.76
CA ARG A 81 13.80 -3.38 -6.08
C ARG A 81 13.84 -4.58 -7.04
N GLU A 82 14.56 -5.63 -6.65
CA GLU A 82 14.59 -6.93 -7.35
C GLU A 82 13.72 -8.00 -6.66
N ALA A 83 13.41 -7.81 -5.38
CA ALA A 83 12.61 -8.77 -4.63
C ALA A 83 11.16 -8.85 -5.15
N GLU A 84 10.61 -10.06 -5.23
CA GLU A 84 9.23 -10.29 -5.61
C GLU A 84 8.24 -9.46 -4.77
N LEU A 85 7.17 -9.02 -5.43
CA LEU A 85 6.05 -8.32 -4.80
C LEU A 85 4.79 -9.10 -5.10
N HIS A 86 4.12 -9.58 -4.06
CA HIS A 86 2.85 -10.28 -4.18
C HIS A 86 1.72 -9.32 -3.81
N ILE A 87 0.76 -9.17 -4.73
CA ILE A 87 -0.46 -8.38 -4.52
C ILE A 87 -1.62 -9.36 -4.50
N TYR A 88 -2.36 -9.38 -3.40
CA TYR A 88 -3.55 -10.18 -3.20
C TYR A 88 -4.74 -9.23 -3.19
N GLY A 89 -5.80 -9.54 -3.94
CA GLY A 89 -6.96 -8.68 -3.99
C GLY A 89 -8.13 -9.34 -4.73
N PRO A 90 -9.27 -8.65 -4.80
CA PRO A 90 -10.44 -9.14 -5.50
C PRO A 90 -10.19 -9.28 -7.01
N ARG A 91 -11.05 -10.06 -7.69
CA ARG A 91 -11.10 -10.10 -9.15
C ARG A 91 -11.21 -8.68 -9.71
N GLY A 92 -10.36 -8.34 -10.69
CA GLY A 92 -10.29 -7.00 -11.28
C GLY A 92 -9.11 -6.15 -10.79
N ILE A 93 -8.44 -6.50 -9.68
CA ILE A 93 -7.33 -5.68 -9.16
C ILE A 93 -6.17 -5.60 -10.15
N LYS A 94 -5.85 -6.70 -10.85
CA LYS A 94 -4.75 -6.74 -11.82
C LYS A 94 -5.02 -5.80 -12.99
N GLU A 95 -6.23 -5.88 -13.54
CA GLU A 95 -6.69 -5.03 -14.64
C GLU A 95 -6.70 -3.56 -14.21
N ALA A 96 -7.21 -3.26 -13.01
CA ALA A 96 -7.27 -1.91 -12.47
C ALA A 96 -5.87 -1.29 -12.29
N ILE A 97 -4.90 -2.02 -11.71
CA ILE A 97 -3.55 -1.48 -11.54
C ILE A 97 -2.80 -1.35 -12.87
N THR A 98 -3.01 -2.27 -13.82
CA THR A 98 -2.36 -2.20 -15.14
C THR A 98 -2.90 -1.03 -15.97
N LEU A 99 -4.17 -0.65 -15.81
CA LEU A 99 -4.73 0.54 -16.46
C LEU A 99 -4.14 1.85 -15.90
N LEU A 100 -3.68 1.85 -14.65
CA LEU A 100 -3.16 3.03 -13.94
C LEU A 100 -1.63 3.21 -14.05
N LEU A 101 -0.91 2.22 -14.61
CA LEU A 101 0.54 2.22 -14.81
C LEU A 101 0.90 2.43 -16.28
#